data_AF-A0A928FSZ9-F1
#
_entry.id   AF-A0A928FSZ9-F1
#
_cell.length_a   1.000
_cell.length_b   1.000
_cell.length_c   1.000
_cell.angle_alpha   90.00
_cell.angle_beta   90.00
_cell.angle_gamma   90.00
#
_symmetry.space_group_name_H-M   'P 1'
#
loop_
_entity.id
_entity.type
_entity.pdbx_description
1 polymer ?
#
loop_
_entity_poly.entity_id
_entity_poly.type
_entity_poly.pdbx_seq_one_letter_code
_entity_poly.pdbx_strand_id
1 'polypeptide(L)'
;MDLKKNLKYFQSNDKHFYIGVCILGLGLVLFAFNFVFRGFGRFLMTPAVLMIAAGAAIAFVPLSYRSSGRELDEAVARKLEKYEEKTAEETGLEDSLIRTVKPTVVGDYTYDEGALFRRERTDRRMRTSIYTATALIFTNTGIFTAQKKISLIDETETETTAEYVYEDIDNVGTVTEEKTFEDGTKSKLSFIVITAGEKELVRIPTEKVSASDRLCDDINHVIENVKAGKRI
;
A
#
# COMPACT_ATOMS: atom_id res chain seq x y z
N MET A 1 11.21 4.43 -9.70
CA MET A 1 10.57 4.78 -8.41
C MET A 1 11.52 5.66 -7.63
N ASP A 2 11.05 6.72 -6.98
CA ASP A 2 11.92 7.74 -6.38
C ASP A 2 12.04 7.51 -4.86
N LEU A 3 12.91 6.57 -4.46
CA LEU A 3 13.01 6.03 -3.08
C LEU A 3 13.22 7.11 -2.02
N LYS A 4 14.00 8.15 -2.34
CA LYS A 4 14.26 9.29 -1.44
C LYS A 4 13.00 10.10 -1.14
N LYS A 5 12.07 10.22 -2.09
CA LYS A 5 10.79 10.92 -1.88
C LYS A 5 9.81 10.06 -1.10
N ASN A 6 9.84 8.74 -1.30
CA ASN A 6 9.04 7.78 -0.56
C ASN A 6 9.47 7.72 0.92
N LEU A 7 10.76 7.70 1.22
CA LEU A 7 11.26 7.77 2.59
C LEU A 7 10.79 9.06 3.29
N LYS A 8 10.86 10.20 2.60
CA LYS A 8 10.30 11.46 3.11
C LYS A 8 8.79 11.39 3.32
N TYR A 9 8.05 10.65 2.50
CA TYR A 9 6.62 10.43 2.75
C TYR A 9 6.37 9.73 4.08
N PHE A 10 7.14 8.70 4.43
CA PHE A 10 6.97 7.98 5.68
C PHE A 10 7.52 8.72 6.91
N GLN A 11 8.58 9.52 6.75
CA GLN A 11 9.22 10.26 7.85
C GLN A 11 8.66 11.67 8.09
N SER A 12 7.92 12.28 7.15
CA SER A 12 7.54 13.68 7.30
C SER A 12 6.52 13.87 8.43
N ASN A 13 6.86 14.75 9.37
CA ASN A 13 5.93 15.22 10.39
C ASN A 13 5.17 16.45 9.89
N ASP A 14 3.84 16.42 9.95
CA ASP A 14 2.99 17.51 9.44
C ASP A 14 3.04 18.78 10.32
N LYS A 15 3.77 18.75 11.45
CA LYS A 15 4.01 19.92 12.32
C LYS A 15 4.57 21.13 11.56
N HIS A 16 5.46 20.92 10.59
CA HIS A 16 6.04 22.01 9.80
C HIS A 16 4.99 22.75 8.96
N PHE A 17 3.97 22.04 8.47
CA PHE A 17 2.87 22.64 7.73
C PHE A 17 2.02 23.55 8.62
N TYR A 18 1.67 23.10 9.84
CA TYR A 18 0.90 23.93 10.78
C TYR A 18 1.68 25.17 11.22
N ILE A 19 2.97 25.03 11.51
CA ILE A 19 3.83 26.17 11.86
C ILE A 19 3.90 27.16 10.69
N GLY A 20 4.10 26.67 9.46
CA GLY A 20 4.15 27.50 8.25
C GLY A 20 2.83 28.25 8.00
N VAL A 21 1.69 27.58 8.14
CA VAL A 21 0.35 28.20 7.98
C VAL A 21 0.10 29.25 9.06
N CYS A 22 0.50 29.03 10.32
CA CYS A 22 0.38 30.03 11.38
C CYS A 22 1.23 31.27 11.10
N ILE A 23 2.47 31.11 10.63
CA ILE A 23 3.36 32.22 10.27
C ILE A 23 2.79 33.00 9.07
N LEU A 24 2.26 32.30 8.07
CA LEU A 24 1.61 32.91 6.91
C LEU A 24 0.38 33.73 7.34
N GLY A 25 -0.47 33.16 8.20
CA GLY A 25 -1.63 33.86 8.76
C GLY A 25 -1.26 35.13 9.52
N LEU A 26 -0.24 35.07 10.39
CA LEU A 26 0.29 36.24 11.09
C LEU A 26 0.83 37.31 10.13
N GLY A 27 1.52 36.90 9.07
CA GLY A 27 2.00 37.79 8.01
C GLY A 27 0.84 38.51 7.29
N LEU A 28 -0.24 37.80 6.97
CA LEU A 28 -1.44 38.39 6.34
C LEU A 28 -2.16 39.36 7.28
N VAL A 29 -2.26 39.05 8.57
CA VAL A 29 -2.86 39.95 9.57
C VAL A 29 -2.06 41.24 9.68
N LEU A 30 -0.73 41.15 9.74
CA LEU A 30 0.15 42.34 9.78
C LEU A 30 0.09 43.15 8.48
N PHE A 31 -0.03 42.49 7.34
CA PHE A 31 -0.22 43.15 6.05
C PHE A 31 -1.55 43.91 5.99
N ALA A 32 -2.65 43.28 6.41
CA ALA A 32 -3.97 43.91 6.48
C ALA A 32 -4.00 45.08 7.49
N PHE A 33 -3.35 44.92 8.64
CA PHE A 33 -3.23 45.97 9.65
C PHE A 33 -2.46 47.19 9.12
N ASN A 34 -1.37 46.98 8.39
CA ASN A 34 -0.62 48.05 7.71
C ASN A 34 -1.49 48.79 6.68
N PHE A 35 -2.30 48.04 5.93
CA PHE A 35 -3.20 48.60 4.91
C PHE A 35 -4.28 49.51 5.52
N VAL A 36 -4.85 49.12 6.67
CA VAL A 36 -5.87 49.90 7.39
C VAL A 36 -5.25 51.12 8.10
N PHE A 37 -4.11 50.94 8.77
CA PHE A 37 -3.42 51.99 9.51
C PHE A 37 -2.26 52.56 8.70
N ARG A 38 -2.59 53.31 7.63
CA ARG A 38 -1.67 53.96 6.66
C ARG A 38 -0.50 54.78 7.25
N GLY A 39 -0.46 55.03 8.56
CA GLY A 39 0.57 55.83 9.25
C GLY A 39 1.93 55.17 9.45
N PHE A 40 2.04 53.83 9.38
CA PHE A 40 3.29 53.09 9.61
C PHE A 40 3.88 52.45 8.33
N GLY A 41 3.42 52.92 7.16
CA GLY A 41 3.38 52.18 5.88
C GLY A 41 4.67 51.61 5.31
N ARG A 42 5.87 52.03 5.74
CA ARG A 42 7.15 51.47 5.23
C ARG A 42 7.85 50.51 6.19
N PHE A 43 7.75 50.71 7.50
CA PHE A 43 8.48 49.88 8.48
C PHE A 43 7.83 48.51 8.69
N LEU A 44 6.51 48.42 8.60
CA LEU A 44 5.76 47.18 8.86
C LEU A 44 5.51 46.34 7.59
N MET A 45 5.69 46.91 6.39
CA MET A 45 5.38 46.21 5.14
C MET A 45 6.45 45.18 4.76
N THR A 46 7.74 45.54 4.89
CA THR A 46 8.88 44.65 4.62
C THR A 46 8.86 43.38 5.49
N PRO A 47 8.71 43.44 6.82
CA PRO A 47 8.64 42.23 7.65
C PRO A 47 7.36 41.41 7.39
N ALA A 48 6.24 42.04 7.04
CA ALA A 48 5.00 41.32 6.72
C ALA A 48 5.15 40.48 5.44
N VAL A 49 5.71 41.06 4.36
CA VAL A 49 5.97 40.34 3.11
C VAL A 49 6.99 39.21 3.32
N LEU A 50 8.04 39.45 4.10
CA LEU A 50 9.02 38.41 4.45
C LEU A 50 8.40 37.26 5.25
N MET A 51 7.50 37.55 6.19
CA MET A 51 6.79 36.50 6.93
C MET A 51 5.82 35.71 6.05
N ILE A 52 5.12 36.34 5.11
CA ILE A 52 4.28 35.63 4.14
C ILE A 52 5.15 34.73 3.26
N ALA A 53 6.26 35.24 2.73
CA ALA A 53 7.17 34.47 1.90
C ALA A 53 7.82 33.29 2.66
N ALA A 54 8.28 33.53 3.89
CA ALA A 54 8.85 32.49 4.74
C ALA A 54 7.81 31.46 5.16
N GLY A 55 6.60 31.88 5.54
CA GLY A 55 5.49 30.99 5.89
C GLY A 55 5.06 30.12 4.70
N ALA A 56 4.97 30.70 3.50
CA ALA A 56 4.69 29.96 2.28
C ALA A 56 5.81 28.97 1.93
N ALA A 57 7.08 29.38 2.03
CA ALA A 57 8.20 28.48 1.79
C ALA A 57 8.20 27.29 2.77
N ILE A 58 7.99 27.54 4.06
CA ILE A 58 7.96 26.49 5.10
C ILE A 58 6.75 25.56 4.93
N ALA A 59 5.59 26.07 4.51
CA ALA A 59 4.39 25.25 4.32
C ALA A 59 4.43 24.42 3.04
N PHE A 60 4.86 25.00 1.91
CA PHE A 60 4.69 24.39 0.59
C PHE A 60 5.93 23.66 0.07
N VAL A 61 7.15 24.09 0.41
CA VAL A 61 8.38 23.42 -0.06
C VAL A 61 8.47 21.96 0.44
N PRO A 62 8.19 21.63 1.72
CA PRO A 62 8.23 20.23 2.15
C PRO A 62 7.18 19.35 1.46
N LEU A 63 6.06 19.96 1.04
CA LEU A 63 4.98 19.27 0.36
C LEU A 63 5.37 18.84 -1.06
N SER A 64 6.15 19.67 -1.78
CA SER A 64 6.58 19.38 -3.16
C SER A 64 7.71 18.35 -3.26
N TYR A 65 8.43 18.08 -2.16
CA TYR A 65 9.54 17.11 -2.13
C TYR A 65 9.14 15.71 -1.68
N ARG A 66 7.84 15.45 -1.54
CA ARG A 66 7.27 14.21 -1.01
C ARG A 66 6.37 13.57 -2.07
N SER A 67 6.47 12.24 -2.24
CA SER A 67 5.54 11.49 -3.11
C SER A 67 4.13 11.54 -2.51
N SER A 68 3.09 11.73 -3.31
CA SER A 68 1.70 11.52 -2.82
C SER A 68 1.40 10.03 -2.64
N GLY A 69 0.40 9.65 -1.82
CA GLY A 69 0.01 8.24 -1.71
C GLY A 69 -0.50 7.66 -3.03
N ARG A 70 -1.11 8.49 -3.89
CA ARG A 70 -1.46 8.12 -5.27
C ARG A 70 -0.24 7.78 -6.13
N GLU A 71 0.85 8.55 -6.03
CA GLU A 71 2.09 8.25 -6.75
C GLU A 71 2.73 6.95 -6.27
N LEU A 72 2.60 6.62 -4.97
CA LEU A 72 3.05 5.34 -4.43
C LEU A 72 2.24 4.19 -5.02
N ASP A 73 0.91 4.29 -5.00
CA ASP A 73 0.01 3.26 -5.55
C ASP A 73 0.29 3.05 -7.05
N GLU A 74 0.50 4.12 -7.80
CA GLU A 74 0.81 4.06 -9.23
C GLU A 74 2.21 3.49 -9.51
N ALA A 75 3.20 3.78 -8.65
CA ALA A 75 4.52 3.17 -8.75
C ALA A 75 4.49 1.66 -8.48
N VAL A 76 3.67 1.22 -7.52
CA VAL A 76 3.43 -0.20 -7.25
C VAL A 76 2.70 -0.85 -8.42
N ALA A 77 1.61 -0.24 -8.90
CA ALA A 77 0.83 -0.76 -10.03
C ALA A 77 1.71 -0.99 -11.27
N ARG A 78 2.57 -0.02 -11.63
CA ARG A 78 3.52 -0.18 -12.74
C ARG A 78 4.53 -1.30 -12.54
N LYS A 79 4.95 -1.59 -11.30
CA LYS A 79 5.83 -2.74 -11.01
C LYS A 79 5.09 -4.07 -11.13
N LEU A 80 3.78 -4.08 -10.85
CA LEU A 80 2.95 -5.28 -10.85
C LEU A 80 2.29 -5.57 -12.20
N GLU A 81 2.15 -4.58 -13.08
CA GLU A 81 1.50 -4.69 -14.39
C GLU A 81 2.05 -5.84 -15.25
N LYS A 82 3.36 -6.14 -15.12
CA LYS A 82 4.01 -7.27 -15.81
C LYS A 82 4.41 -8.41 -14.90
N TYR A 83 4.07 -8.34 -13.61
CA TYR A 83 4.47 -9.36 -12.65
C TYR A 83 3.72 -10.67 -12.90
N GLU A 84 2.44 -10.60 -13.24
CA GLU A 84 1.64 -11.79 -13.58
C GLU A 84 2.23 -12.57 -14.76
N GLU A 85 2.46 -11.88 -15.88
CA GLU A 85 3.03 -12.47 -17.10
C GLU A 85 4.43 -13.04 -16.85
N LYS A 86 5.26 -12.27 -16.13
CA LYS A 86 6.64 -12.67 -15.84
C LYS A 86 6.69 -13.89 -14.91
N THR A 87 5.86 -13.95 -13.87
CA THR A 87 5.80 -15.10 -12.96
C THR A 87 5.25 -16.33 -13.68
N ALA A 88 4.26 -16.17 -14.56
CA ALA A 88 3.76 -17.28 -15.38
C ALA A 88 4.85 -17.84 -16.32
N GLU A 89 5.64 -16.96 -16.96
CA GLU A 89 6.75 -17.36 -17.82
C GLU A 89 7.90 -18.02 -17.03
N GLU A 90 8.31 -17.44 -15.90
CA GLU A 90 9.42 -17.94 -15.06
C GLU A 90 9.11 -19.27 -14.39
N THR A 91 7.84 -19.57 -14.13
CA THR A 91 7.41 -20.84 -13.53
C THR A 91 7.32 -21.97 -14.54
N GLY A 92 7.48 -21.70 -15.84
CA GLY A 92 7.42 -22.72 -16.89
C GLY A 92 6.08 -23.47 -16.93
N LEU A 93 5.04 -22.89 -16.33
CA LEU A 93 3.68 -23.42 -16.37
C LEU A 93 3.14 -23.12 -17.77
N GLU A 94 3.46 -24.00 -18.72
CA GLU A 94 2.89 -23.98 -20.06
C GLU A 94 1.37 -23.80 -19.97
N ASP A 95 0.76 -23.09 -20.94
CA ASP A 95 -0.70 -22.89 -21.07
C ASP A 95 -1.55 -24.17 -20.89
N SER A 96 -0.93 -25.34 -21.02
CA SER A 96 -1.53 -26.67 -20.81
C SER A 96 -1.78 -27.05 -19.34
N LEU A 97 -1.08 -26.42 -18.38
CA LEU A 97 -1.18 -26.70 -16.94
C LEU A 97 -2.02 -25.68 -16.19
N ILE A 98 -2.28 -24.50 -16.77
CA ILE A 98 -3.08 -23.43 -16.18
C ILE A 98 -4.56 -23.83 -16.26
N ARG A 99 -5.19 -24.05 -15.10
CA ARG A 99 -6.62 -24.37 -15.02
C ARG A 99 -7.50 -23.15 -15.34
N THR A 100 -8.81 -23.40 -15.49
CA THR A 100 -9.90 -22.46 -15.81
C THR A 100 -9.92 -21.14 -15.04
N VAL A 101 -9.27 -21.05 -13.87
CA VAL A 101 -9.13 -19.80 -13.11
C VAL A 101 -7.90 -19.06 -13.59
N LYS A 102 -8.11 -17.84 -14.11
CA LYS A 102 -7.01 -16.97 -14.54
C LYS A 102 -6.04 -16.72 -13.38
N PRO A 103 -4.72 -16.72 -13.64
CA PRO A 103 -3.76 -16.23 -12.66
C PRO A 103 -4.24 -14.89 -12.09
N THR A 104 -4.13 -14.73 -10.79
CA THR A 104 -4.60 -13.51 -10.14
C THR A 104 -3.52 -13.00 -9.21
N VAL A 105 -3.11 -11.75 -9.42
CA VAL A 105 -2.21 -11.04 -8.51
C VAL A 105 -3.05 -10.34 -7.45
N VAL A 106 -2.87 -10.76 -6.21
CA VAL A 106 -3.48 -10.11 -5.03
C VAL A 106 -2.36 -9.55 -4.17
N GLY A 107 -2.47 -8.29 -3.77
CA GLY A 107 -1.48 -7.69 -2.90
C GLY A 107 -2.02 -6.50 -2.13
N ASP A 108 -1.43 -6.28 -0.97
CA ASP A 108 -1.64 -5.08 -0.17
C ASP A 108 -0.39 -4.78 0.67
N TYR A 109 -0.40 -3.61 1.30
CA TYR A 109 0.61 -3.16 2.23
C TYR A 109 0.77 -4.17 3.39
N THR A 110 2.01 -4.54 3.67
CA THR A 110 2.34 -5.48 4.74
C THR A 110 2.84 -4.74 5.96
N TYR A 111 2.40 -5.19 7.14
CA TYR A 111 2.59 -4.53 8.42
C TYR A 111 3.57 -5.33 9.31
N ASP A 112 4.70 -5.72 8.71
CA ASP A 112 5.79 -6.44 9.38
C ASP A 112 6.53 -5.52 10.38
N GLU A 113 7.19 -6.12 11.37
CA GLU A 113 7.98 -5.39 12.38
C GLU A 113 9.11 -4.61 11.69
N GLY A 114 9.21 -3.29 11.99
CA GLY A 114 10.18 -2.38 11.38
C GLY A 114 9.71 -1.65 10.12
N ALA A 115 8.53 -1.95 9.59
CA ALA A 115 7.95 -1.19 8.48
C ALA A 115 7.50 0.21 8.93
N LEU A 116 7.88 1.25 8.19
CA LEU A 116 7.35 2.59 8.44
C LEU A 116 5.92 2.66 7.94
N PHE A 117 5.01 3.11 8.80
CA PHE A 117 3.60 3.24 8.45
C PHE A 117 3.17 4.70 8.43
N ARG A 118 2.26 5.02 7.52
CA ARG A 118 1.63 6.32 7.49
C ARG A 118 0.19 6.23 7.03
N ARG A 119 -0.69 6.85 7.82
CA ARG A 119 -2.06 7.12 7.38
C ARG A 119 -2.08 8.28 6.41
N GLU A 120 -2.58 8.07 5.21
CA GLU A 120 -2.82 9.19 4.31
C GLU A 120 -4.08 9.96 4.74
N ARG A 121 -4.02 11.28 4.68
CA ARG A 121 -5.08 12.17 5.15
C ARG A 121 -6.31 12.15 4.23
N THR A 122 -6.09 11.90 2.94
CA THR A 122 -7.11 12.03 1.88
C THR A 122 -8.03 10.82 1.84
N ASP A 123 -7.48 9.61 1.85
CA ASP A 123 -8.24 8.35 1.74
C ASP A 123 -8.36 7.60 3.08
N ARG A 124 -7.69 8.10 4.13
CA ARG A 124 -7.61 7.48 5.46
C ARG A 124 -7.04 6.06 5.46
N ARG A 125 -6.46 5.60 4.36
CA ARG A 125 -5.82 4.29 4.25
C ARG A 125 -4.47 4.33 4.93
N MET A 126 -4.13 3.22 5.57
CA MET A 126 -2.79 3.01 6.10
C MET A 126 -1.92 2.45 4.99
N ARG A 127 -0.80 3.12 4.71
CA ARG A 127 0.23 2.61 3.81
C ARG A 127 1.48 2.31 4.62
N THR A 128 2.16 1.23 4.27
CA THR A 128 3.46 0.89 4.85
C THR A 128 4.56 1.01 3.83
N SER A 129 5.80 1.01 4.30
CA SER A 129 6.99 0.98 3.48
C SER A 129 7.21 -0.35 2.77
N ILE A 130 6.38 -1.38 3.01
CA ILE A 130 6.50 -2.71 2.42
C ILE A 130 5.19 -3.06 1.74
N TYR A 131 5.26 -3.37 0.45
CA TYR A 131 4.12 -3.88 -0.31
C TYR A 131 4.35 -5.34 -0.65
N THR A 132 3.39 -6.22 -0.36
CA THR A 132 3.49 -7.63 -0.76
C THR A 132 2.46 -7.91 -1.83
N ALA A 133 2.93 -8.34 -2.99
CA ALA A 133 2.10 -8.90 -4.05
C ALA A 133 2.26 -10.42 -4.06
N THR A 134 1.16 -11.14 -4.20
CA THR A 134 1.15 -12.59 -4.39
C THR A 134 0.49 -12.91 -5.71
N ALA A 135 1.23 -13.52 -6.62
CA ALA A 135 0.65 -14.15 -7.79
C ALA A 135 0.14 -15.54 -7.40
N LEU A 136 -1.14 -15.79 -7.62
CA LEU A 136 -1.77 -17.10 -7.47
C LEU A 136 -1.93 -17.71 -8.85
N ILE A 137 -1.25 -18.84 -9.10
CA ILE A 137 -1.33 -19.59 -10.35
C ILE A 137 -1.93 -20.96 -10.06
N PHE A 138 -3.02 -21.29 -10.75
CA PHE A 138 -3.76 -22.52 -10.55
C PHE A 138 -3.29 -23.59 -11.53
N THR A 139 -2.65 -24.63 -11.01
CA THR A 139 -2.17 -25.75 -11.81
C THR A 139 -3.17 -26.91 -11.80
N ASN A 140 -2.87 -27.99 -12.51
CA ASN A 140 -3.69 -29.19 -12.49
C ASN A 140 -3.66 -29.95 -11.16
N THR A 141 -2.56 -29.82 -10.41
CA THR A 141 -2.24 -30.54 -9.18
C THR A 141 -2.43 -29.70 -7.93
N GLY A 142 -2.33 -28.38 -8.03
CA GLY A 142 -2.37 -27.50 -6.88
C GLY A 142 -2.44 -26.00 -7.21
N ILE A 143 -2.13 -25.20 -6.20
CA ILE A 143 -2.01 -23.74 -6.26
C ILE A 143 -0.53 -23.40 -6.07
N PHE A 144 0.05 -22.76 -7.08
CA PHE A 144 1.36 -22.16 -6.98
C PHE A 144 1.22 -20.70 -6.53
N THR A 145 1.96 -20.31 -5.50
CA THR A 145 1.99 -18.96 -4.98
C THR A 145 3.39 -18.38 -5.12
N ALA A 146 3.49 -17.20 -5.74
CA ALA A 146 4.72 -16.41 -5.78
C ALA A 146 4.48 -15.12 -5.02
N GLN A 147 5.05 -15.01 -3.82
CA GLN A 147 4.97 -13.84 -2.98
C GLN A 147 6.19 -12.95 -3.19
N LYS A 148 5.97 -11.77 -3.74
CA LYS A 148 6.98 -10.73 -3.89
C LYS A 148 6.76 -9.62 -2.86
N LYS A 149 7.70 -9.47 -1.94
CA LYS A 149 7.79 -8.33 -1.03
C LYS A 149 8.66 -7.25 -1.65
N ILE A 150 8.10 -6.05 -1.79
CA ILE A 150 8.75 -4.89 -2.38
C ILE A 150 8.89 -3.83 -1.29
N SER A 151 10.13 -3.46 -0.96
CA SER A 151 10.38 -2.27 -0.16
C SER A 151 10.14 -1.01 -1.00
N LEU A 152 9.41 -0.06 -0.44
CA LEU A 152 9.14 1.25 -1.04
C LEU A 152 10.16 2.32 -0.65
N ILE A 153 11.03 2.00 0.29
CA ILE A 153 12.08 2.88 0.84
C ILE A 153 13.48 2.44 0.43
N ASP A 154 13.68 1.15 0.19
CA ASP A 154 14.95 0.55 -0.22
C ASP A 154 14.77 -0.26 -1.50
N GLU A 155 15.87 -0.59 -2.20
CA GLU A 155 15.85 -1.44 -3.40
C GLU A 155 15.69 -2.94 -3.08
N THR A 156 15.37 -3.28 -1.84
CA THR A 156 15.18 -4.66 -1.41
C THR A 156 13.88 -5.23 -1.96
N GLU A 157 14.01 -6.25 -2.80
CA GLU A 157 12.92 -7.10 -3.26
C GLU A 157 13.22 -8.53 -2.83
N THR A 158 12.27 -9.18 -2.18
CA THR A 158 12.36 -10.61 -1.86
C THR A 158 11.19 -11.34 -2.50
N GLU A 159 11.50 -12.48 -3.09
CA GLU A 159 10.52 -13.34 -3.76
C GLU A 159 10.57 -14.72 -3.12
N THR A 160 9.41 -15.19 -2.69
CA THR A 160 9.22 -16.50 -2.07
C THR A 160 8.18 -17.24 -2.89
N THR A 161 8.54 -18.42 -3.40
CA THR A 161 7.62 -19.28 -4.14
C THR A 161 7.27 -20.52 -3.31
N ALA A 162 6.01 -20.95 -3.41
CA ALA A 162 5.52 -22.16 -2.77
C ALA A 162 4.42 -22.81 -3.60
N GLU A 163 4.36 -24.15 -3.60
CA GLU A 163 3.30 -24.91 -4.26
C GLU A 163 2.51 -25.69 -3.21
N TYR A 164 1.18 -25.67 -3.33
CA TYR A 164 0.25 -26.33 -2.42
C TYR A 164 -0.68 -27.26 -3.20
N VAL A 165 -0.62 -28.56 -2.91
CA VAL A 165 -1.44 -29.57 -3.60
C VAL A 165 -2.89 -29.45 -3.15
N TYR A 166 -3.85 -29.56 -4.09
CA TYR A 166 -5.28 -29.40 -3.76
C TYR A 166 -5.80 -30.40 -2.73
N GLU A 167 -5.24 -31.61 -2.70
CA GLU A 167 -5.63 -32.64 -1.74
C GLU A 167 -5.38 -32.18 -0.29
N ASP A 168 -4.29 -31.44 -0.07
CA ASP A 168 -3.86 -30.97 1.25
C ASP A 168 -4.60 -29.70 1.69
N ILE A 169 -5.26 -28.97 0.78
CA ILE A 169 -5.94 -27.72 1.09
C ILE A 169 -7.37 -28.00 1.55
N ASP A 170 -7.71 -27.57 2.76
CA ASP A 170 -9.08 -27.74 3.30
C ASP A 170 -10.00 -26.60 2.89
N ASN A 171 -9.53 -25.36 2.99
CA ASN A 171 -10.33 -24.17 2.72
C ASN A 171 -9.44 -22.96 2.42
N VAL A 172 -9.98 -22.01 1.67
CA VAL A 172 -9.43 -20.68 1.47
C VAL A 172 -10.45 -19.64 1.93
N GLY A 173 -10.03 -18.68 2.75
CA GLY A 173 -10.95 -17.67 3.28
C GLY A 173 -10.29 -16.35 3.61
N THR A 174 -11.12 -15.32 3.77
CA THR A 174 -10.69 -13.97 4.16
C THR A 174 -10.75 -13.81 5.68
N VAL A 175 -9.60 -13.59 6.32
CA VAL A 175 -9.50 -13.23 7.74
C VAL A 175 -9.30 -11.72 7.86
N THR A 176 -10.04 -11.09 8.78
CA THR A 176 -9.86 -9.66 9.08
C THR A 176 -9.43 -9.49 10.54
N GLU A 177 -8.30 -8.82 10.74
CA GLU A 177 -7.74 -8.53 12.06
C GLU A 177 -7.68 -7.03 12.32
N GLU A 178 -7.88 -6.60 13.56
CA GLU A 178 -7.67 -5.22 13.96
C GLU A 178 -6.28 -5.09 14.58
N LYS A 179 -5.38 -4.35 13.92
CA LYS A 179 -4.05 -4.05 14.45
C LYS A 179 -4.05 -2.64 15.03
N THR A 180 -3.55 -2.51 16.25
CA THR A 180 -3.25 -1.22 16.87
C THR A 180 -1.76 -0.93 16.66
N PHE A 181 -1.45 0.19 16.01
CA PHE A 181 -0.08 0.64 15.76
C PHE A 181 0.47 1.37 16.98
N GLU A 182 1.79 1.54 17.04
CA GLU A 182 2.50 2.24 18.13
C GLU A 182 1.96 3.66 18.36
N ASP A 183 1.50 4.33 17.30
CA ASP A 183 0.86 5.65 17.35
C ASP A 183 -0.59 5.63 17.89
N GLY A 184 -1.07 4.49 18.42
CA GLY A 184 -2.44 4.30 18.91
C GLY A 184 -3.50 4.25 17.81
N THR A 185 -3.10 4.32 16.54
CA THR A 185 -4.01 4.21 15.39
C THR A 185 -4.46 2.77 15.25
N LYS A 186 -5.77 2.55 15.05
CA LYS A 186 -6.36 1.25 14.77
C LYS A 186 -6.67 1.13 13.28
N SER A 187 -6.27 0.02 12.67
CA SER A 187 -6.65 -0.31 11.29
C SER A 187 -7.12 -1.75 11.21
N LYS A 188 -8.12 -1.97 10.34
CA LYS A 188 -8.56 -3.32 9.98
C LYS A 188 -7.71 -3.78 8.80
N LEU A 189 -7.06 -4.92 8.98
CA LEU A 189 -6.20 -5.56 8.00
C LEU A 189 -6.90 -6.83 7.54
N SER A 190 -6.96 -7.06 6.24
CA SER A 190 -7.56 -8.26 5.68
C SER A 190 -6.52 -9.12 4.99
N PHE A 191 -6.70 -10.42 5.10
CA PHE A 191 -5.78 -11.42 4.59
C PHE A 191 -6.57 -12.54 3.93
N ILE A 192 -6.11 -13.02 2.78
CA ILE A 192 -6.52 -14.33 2.25
C ILE A 192 -5.63 -15.36 2.92
N VAL A 193 -6.24 -16.38 3.52
CA VAL A 193 -5.56 -17.46 4.22
C VAL A 193 -5.91 -18.77 3.54
N ILE A 194 -4.88 -19.55 3.21
CA ILE A 194 -5.02 -20.93 2.73
C ILE A 194 -4.74 -21.85 3.92
N THR A 195 -5.70 -22.71 4.28
CA THR A 195 -5.60 -23.60 5.44
C THR A 195 -5.51 -25.07 5.03
N ALA A 196 -4.65 -25.82 5.71
CA ALA A 196 -4.56 -27.28 5.65
C ALA A 196 -4.55 -27.84 7.07
N GLY A 197 -5.58 -28.58 7.44
CA GLY A 197 -5.89 -28.98 8.80
C GLY A 197 -6.06 -27.77 9.72
N GLU A 198 -5.39 -27.82 10.87
CA GLU A 198 -5.36 -26.72 11.85
C GLU A 198 -4.25 -25.68 11.58
N LYS A 199 -3.55 -25.76 10.44
CA LYS A 199 -2.41 -24.88 10.12
C LYS A 199 -2.71 -23.93 8.96
N GLU A 200 -2.32 -22.67 9.14
CA GLU A 200 -2.26 -21.68 8.06
C GLU A 200 -1.02 -21.94 7.19
N LEU A 201 -1.23 -22.24 5.91
CA LEU A 201 -0.16 -22.54 4.96
C LEU A 201 0.42 -21.25 4.35
N VAL A 202 -0.47 -20.32 3.98
CA VAL A 202 -0.11 -19.04 3.39
C VAL A 202 -1.04 -17.97 3.92
N ARG A 203 -0.47 -16.79 4.15
CA ARG A 203 -1.19 -15.57 4.48
C ARG A 203 -0.84 -14.48 3.48
N ILE A 204 -1.85 -13.98 2.77
CA ILE A 204 -1.70 -13.00 1.69
C ILE A 204 -2.42 -11.72 2.11
N PRO A 205 -1.72 -10.58 2.26
CA PRO A 205 -2.38 -9.31 2.56
C PRO A 205 -3.26 -8.90 1.37
N THR A 206 -4.50 -8.52 1.65
CA THR A 206 -5.48 -8.10 0.64
C THR A 206 -6.34 -6.95 1.14
N GLU A 207 -6.81 -6.11 0.22
CA GLU A 207 -7.85 -5.17 0.56
C GLU A 207 -9.18 -5.93 0.75
N LYS A 208 -9.97 -5.56 1.77
CA LYS A 208 -11.31 -6.12 1.98
C LYS A 208 -12.27 -5.60 0.93
N VAL A 209 -12.34 -6.30 -0.19
CA VAL A 209 -13.24 -6.01 -1.30
C VAL A 209 -14.03 -7.27 -1.63
N SER A 210 -15.26 -7.10 -2.11
CA SER A 210 -16.08 -8.22 -2.61
C SER A 210 -15.38 -9.06 -3.69
N ALA A 211 -14.35 -8.52 -4.35
CA ALA A 211 -13.53 -9.24 -5.30
C ALA A 211 -12.65 -10.31 -4.62
N SER A 212 -12.09 -10.01 -3.43
CA SER A 212 -11.28 -10.94 -2.64
C SER A 212 -12.13 -12.11 -2.14
N ASP A 213 -13.35 -11.84 -1.68
CA ASP A 213 -14.27 -12.88 -1.22
C ASP A 213 -14.71 -13.79 -2.39
N ARG A 214 -15.03 -13.20 -3.56
CA ARG A 214 -15.34 -13.98 -4.78
C ARG A 214 -14.17 -14.84 -5.22
N LEU A 215 -12.94 -14.32 -5.12
CA LEU A 215 -11.75 -15.10 -5.45
C LEU A 215 -11.61 -16.30 -4.51
N CYS A 216 -11.84 -16.14 -3.21
CA CYS A 216 -11.85 -17.28 -2.28
C CYS A 216 -12.93 -18.30 -2.64
N ASP A 217 -14.14 -17.85 -2.97
CA ASP A 217 -15.25 -18.72 -3.39
C ASP A 217 -14.91 -19.50 -4.67
N ASP A 218 -14.33 -18.84 -5.67
CA ASP A 218 -13.91 -19.45 -6.93
C ASP A 218 -12.82 -20.52 -6.70
N ILE A 219 -11.85 -20.23 -5.81
CA ILE A 219 -10.78 -21.16 -5.45
C ILE A 219 -11.36 -22.39 -4.72
N ASN A 220 -12.24 -22.18 -3.75
CA ASN A 220 -12.89 -23.26 -3.01
C ASN A 220 -13.70 -24.15 -3.94
N HIS A 221 -14.44 -23.57 -4.88
CA HIS A 221 -15.21 -24.33 -5.86
C HIS A 221 -14.29 -25.20 -6.75
N VAL A 222 -13.09 -24.72 -7.10
CA VAL A 222 -12.11 -25.52 -7.85
C VAL A 222 -11.59 -26.67 -6.99
N ILE A 223 -11.23 -26.42 -5.73
CA ILE A 223 -10.75 -27.44 -4.79
C ILE A 223 -11.80 -28.54 -4.62
N GLU A 224 -13.06 -28.17 -4.39
CA GLU A 224 -14.17 -29.12 -4.24
C GLU A 224 -14.36 -30.00 -5.48
N ASN A 225 -14.31 -29.40 -6.67
CA ASN A 225 -14.47 -30.15 -7.92
C ASN A 225 -13.31 -31.14 -8.16
N VAL A 226 -12.08 -30.77 -7.78
CA VAL A 226 -10.91 -31.66 -7.82
C VAL A 226 -11.07 -32.82 -6.85
N LYS A 227 -11.41 -32.53 -5.59
CA LYS A 227 -11.61 -33.55 -4.54
C LYS A 227 -12.77 -34.50 -4.88
N ALA A 228 -13.81 -34.00 -5.55
CA ALA A 228 -14.93 -34.81 -6.02
C ALA A 228 -14.60 -35.70 -7.23
N GLY A 229 -13.37 -35.67 -7.76
CA GLY A 229 -12.94 -36.48 -8.90
C GLY A 229 -13.58 -36.05 -10.23
N LYS A 230 -14.23 -34.88 -10.28
CA LYS A 230 -14.72 -34.30 -11.53
C LYS A 230 -13.54 -33.67 -12.25
N ARG A 231 -13.15 -34.25 -13.38
CA ARG A 231 -12.35 -33.50 -14.36
C ARG A 231 -13.19 -32.28 -14.77
N ILE A 232 -12.65 -31.09 -14.50
CA ILE A 232 -13.17 -29.80 -14.96
C ILE A 232 -12.59 -29.54 -16.34
#